data_AF-A0A5E3XLF5-F1
#
_entry.id   AF-A0A5E3XLF5-F1
#
_cell.length_a   1.000
_cell.length_b   1.000
_cell.length_c   1.000
_cell.angle_alpha   90.00
_cell.angle_beta   90.00
_cell.angle_gamma   90.00
#
_symmetry.space_group_name_H-M   'P 1'
#
loop_
_entity.id
_entity.type
_entity.pdbx_description
1 polymer ?
#
loop_
_entity_poly.entity_id
_entity_poly.type
_entity_poly.pdbx_seq_one_letter_code
_entity_poly.pdbx_strand_id
1 'polypeptide(L)'
;MGDAVKLDPEAFSREQIERVIDTATHDGRWRQRAETDPQSVVSVLGATESSSEEGGDTLADVVSVIAVVSSMAFCPQVAPEVQASSRKTWESLVEAGVVEALCRNVIDPAMLANKAGPGQDEVTHSPYFASIDALCSATLSFGENMNDTDRRVVETLLGKWTEMMKRIWEEPASSLKPEEAYFGERAVIPQAFIRLLVTSPATTLSTVLDPDDHTFALLARYWLHSTGEADTELCTAALNILLDPVNRPGIDVSDEEGETTLRNTIAAKLNAGFEAASGLHGSDLANKRLMAIAGRAAVLTPPVLFQELQLLSATVEDPDVRLATAHHADFWRAILQVLPMAAKSSQVLDKVAAGKMLHFLGVSIHNAQAEGMDERLHLLRIWLDTGLFDALDIVVPECIPVPGASRGLALIMIHIQDVLDDHDPESELRHLLYKQLPRSRTVGAMINHDAVLQSSGREDVQEDVRFSSTGWLILLTLGDQATRNTCTRRGCGNPATAKCARCKDAVYCSASCQKSDWKEHKAVCHWANQTKEVLLSRKLSKLGADYSELKALRSSVKP
;
A
#
# COMPACT_ATOMS: atom_id res chain seq x y z
N MET A 1 -2.25 -14.41 10.92
CA MET A 1 -2.21 -13.32 9.91
C MET A 1 -3.49 -13.24 9.07
N GLY A 2 -4.54 -14.04 9.34
CA GLY A 2 -5.83 -13.96 8.61
C GLY A 2 -6.81 -12.87 9.05
N ASP A 3 -6.44 -12.01 10.02
CA ASP A 3 -7.25 -10.86 10.46
C ASP A 3 -6.74 -9.52 9.89
N ALA A 4 -5.68 -9.54 9.08
CA ALA A 4 -5.14 -8.33 8.47
C ALA A 4 -5.99 -7.98 7.24
N VAL A 5 -6.67 -6.84 7.32
CA VAL A 5 -7.55 -6.29 6.28
C VAL A 5 -8.92 -6.99 6.22
N LYS A 6 -9.62 -7.08 7.37
CA LYS A 6 -11.03 -6.70 7.30
C LYS A 6 -11.05 -5.20 7.06
N LEU A 7 -10.96 -4.77 5.80
CA LEU A 7 -11.53 -3.48 5.40
C LEU A 7 -12.89 -3.45 6.10
N ASP A 8 -13.13 -2.51 7.01
CA ASP A 8 -14.43 -2.42 7.67
C ASP A 8 -15.44 -1.96 6.61
N PRO A 9 -16.15 -2.88 5.93
CA PRO A 9 -17.06 -2.49 4.86
C PRO A 9 -18.27 -1.79 5.50
N GLU A 10 -18.44 -1.89 6.82
CA GLU A 10 -19.52 -1.27 7.58
C GLU A 10 -19.30 0.23 7.78
N ALA A 11 -18.04 0.68 7.96
CA ALA A 11 -17.74 2.10 8.07
C ALA A 11 -18.06 2.87 6.78
N PHE A 12 -17.68 2.30 5.63
CA PHE A 12 -17.94 2.88 4.31
C PHE A 12 -19.42 2.72 3.90
N SER A 13 -20.01 1.56 4.17
CA SER A 13 -21.43 1.37 3.88
C SER A 13 -22.34 2.26 4.71
N ARG A 14 -21.97 2.72 5.93
CA ARG A 14 -22.82 3.63 6.72
C ARG A 14 -23.18 4.93 6.01
N GLU A 15 -22.23 5.59 5.35
CA GLU A 15 -22.50 6.84 4.63
C GLU A 15 -23.31 6.59 3.35
N GLN A 16 -23.03 5.49 2.65
CA GLN A 16 -23.85 5.03 1.51
C GLN A 16 -25.28 4.64 1.96
N ILE A 17 -25.41 3.97 3.11
CA ILE A 17 -26.68 3.57 3.73
C ILE A 17 -27.51 4.80 4.07
N GLU A 18 -26.93 5.82 4.71
CA GLU A 18 -27.63 7.06 5.06
C GLU A 18 -28.14 7.79 3.81
N ARG A 19 -27.33 7.89 2.75
CA ARG A 19 -27.75 8.50 1.48
C ARG A 19 -28.86 7.72 0.77
N VAL A 20 -28.75 6.38 0.75
CA VAL A 20 -29.76 5.49 0.14
C VAL A 20 -31.07 5.53 0.92
N ILE A 21 -31.02 5.62 2.26
CA ILE A 21 -32.21 5.74 3.10
C ILE A 21 -32.94 7.05 2.81
N ASP A 22 -32.25 8.20 2.77
CA ASP A 22 -32.90 9.50 2.54
C ASP A 22 -33.55 9.57 1.14
N THR A 23 -32.89 9.05 0.10
CA THR A 23 -33.47 9.01 -1.26
C THR A 23 -34.62 8.01 -1.41
N ALA A 24 -34.56 6.85 -0.74
CA ALA A 24 -35.62 5.85 -0.79
C ALA A 24 -36.92 6.27 -0.08
N THR A 25 -36.88 7.26 0.81
CA THR A 25 -38.10 7.77 1.47
C THR A 25 -39.05 8.52 0.53
N HIS A 26 -38.61 8.90 -0.67
CA HIS A 26 -39.39 9.75 -1.55
C HIS A 26 -40.24 9.05 -2.61
N ASP A 27 -40.12 7.75 -2.84
CA ASP A 27 -41.01 7.08 -3.80
C ASP A 27 -41.42 5.65 -3.44
N GLY A 28 -42.31 5.53 -2.45
CA GLY A 28 -42.93 4.26 -2.06
C GLY A 28 -43.61 3.51 -3.21
N ARG A 29 -43.94 4.20 -4.32
CA ARG A 29 -44.49 3.59 -5.55
C ARG A 29 -43.51 2.60 -6.17
N TRP A 30 -42.25 2.97 -6.32
CA TRP A 30 -41.23 2.10 -6.95
C TRP A 30 -40.87 0.93 -6.06
N ARG A 31 -40.85 1.13 -4.73
CA ARG A 31 -40.69 0.02 -3.78
C ARG A 31 -41.81 -1.00 -3.91
N GLN A 32 -43.06 -0.53 -3.91
CA GLN A 32 -44.22 -1.40 -4.09
C GLN A 32 -44.18 -2.12 -5.45
N ARG A 33 -43.81 -1.40 -6.53
CA ARG A 33 -43.67 -2.00 -7.86
C ARG A 33 -42.58 -3.07 -7.91
N ALA A 34 -41.43 -2.87 -7.30
CA ALA A 34 -40.41 -3.91 -7.25
C ALA A 34 -40.92 -5.20 -6.55
N GLU A 35 -41.76 -5.05 -5.53
CA GLU A 35 -42.38 -6.17 -4.81
C GLU A 35 -43.48 -6.88 -5.61
N THR A 36 -44.29 -6.13 -6.37
CA THR A 36 -45.48 -6.67 -7.05
C THR A 36 -45.31 -6.93 -8.55
N ASP A 37 -44.44 -6.16 -9.21
CA ASP A 37 -44.20 -6.14 -10.65
C ASP A 37 -42.73 -5.74 -10.98
N PRO A 38 -41.76 -6.63 -10.71
CA PRO A 38 -40.34 -6.38 -10.98
C PRO A 38 -40.05 -6.16 -12.48
N GLN A 39 -40.89 -6.67 -13.39
CA GLN A 39 -40.73 -6.45 -14.84
C GLN A 39 -40.95 -4.99 -15.23
N SER A 40 -41.96 -4.32 -14.63
CA SER A 40 -42.15 -2.87 -14.83
C SER A 40 -40.93 -2.06 -14.39
N VAL A 41 -40.30 -2.44 -13.27
CA VAL A 41 -39.07 -1.80 -12.78
C VAL A 41 -37.92 -1.94 -13.79
N VAL A 42 -37.70 -3.15 -14.32
CA VAL A 42 -36.67 -3.40 -15.33
C VAL A 42 -36.97 -2.69 -16.66
N SER A 43 -38.24 -2.61 -17.05
CA SER A 43 -38.67 -1.88 -18.25
C SER A 43 -38.31 -0.40 -18.18
N VAL A 44 -38.54 0.24 -17.02
CA VAL A 44 -38.22 1.66 -16.80
C VAL A 44 -36.71 1.88 -16.83
N LEU A 45 -35.92 0.99 -16.23
CA LEU A 45 -34.45 1.03 -16.33
C LEU A 45 -33.95 0.89 -17.78
N GLY A 46 -34.70 0.19 -18.64
CA GLY A 46 -34.36 -0.05 -20.04
C GLY A 46 -34.95 0.95 -21.03
N ALA A 47 -35.63 2.00 -20.58
CA ALA A 47 -36.26 2.99 -21.45
C ALA A 47 -35.20 3.92 -22.10
N THR A 48 -35.14 3.93 -23.43
CA THR A 48 -34.20 4.77 -24.21
C THR A 48 -34.82 6.06 -24.76
N GLU A 49 -36.15 6.11 -24.87
CA GLU A 49 -36.89 7.24 -25.43
C GLU A 49 -38.03 7.67 -24.51
N SER A 50 -38.49 8.92 -24.67
CA SER A 50 -39.73 9.40 -24.05
C SER A 50 -40.96 8.79 -24.74
N SER A 51 -41.03 7.47 -24.88
CA SER A 51 -42.26 6.83 -25.27
C SER A 51 -43.25 7.14 -24.15
N SER A 52 -44.27 7.93 -24.49
CA SER A 52 -45.40 8.23 -23.61
C SER A 52 -46.21 6.95 -23.43
N GLU A 53 -45.68 5.99 -22.68
CA GLU A 53 -46.44 4.81 -22.31
C GLU A 53 -47.58 5.24 -21.40
N GLU A 54 -48.72 4.54 -21.51
CA GLU A 54 -49.97 4.80 -20.79
C GLU A 54 -49.85 4.72 -19.25
N GLY A 55 -48.65 4.51 -18.69
CA GLY A 55 -48.35 4.45 -17.26
C GLY A 55 -47.78 5.72 -16.63
N GLY A 56 -47.48 6.76 -17.42
CA GLY A 56 -46.91 8.02 -16.92
C GLY A 56 -45.48 7.89 -16.36
N ASP A 57 -44.80 6.78 -16.65
CA ASP A 57 -43.40 6.58 -16.31
C ASP A 57 -42.52 7.33 -17.32
N THR A 58 -41.51 8.02 -16.83
CA THR A 58 -40.66 8.91 -17.61
C THR A 58 -39.18 8.60 -17.35
N LEU A 59 -38.30 9.11 -18.20
CA LEU A 59 -36.85 9.01 -17.98
C LEU A 59 -36.40 9.68 -16.67
N ALA A 60 -37.21 10.59 -16.11
CA ALA A 60 -36.94 11.19 -14.80
C ALA A 60 -37.09 10.18 -13.65
N ASP A 61 -37.86 9.10 -13.85
CA ASP A 61 -38.07 8.06 -12.84
C ASP A 61 -36.88 7.10 -12.73
N VAL A 62 -36.00 7.02 -13.74
CA VAL A 62 -34.86 6.09 -13.76
C VAL A 62 -33.96 6.26 -12.54
N VAL A 63 -33.69 7.50 -12.13
CA VAL A 63 -32.85 7.79 -10.95
C VAL A 63 -33.51 7.26 -9.66
N SER A 64 -34.81 7.51 -9.49
CA SER A 64 -35.59 7.02 -8.35
C SER A 64 -35.64 5.49 -8.34
N VAL A 65 -35.79 4.86 -9.50
CA VAL A 65 -35.77 3.40 -9.64
C VAL A 65 -34.41 2.83 -9.25
N ILE A 66 -33.30 3.41 -9.74
CA ILE A 66 -31.95 2.95 -9.37
C ILE A 66 -31.75 3.06 -7.86
N ALA A 67 -32.18 4.16 -7.22
CA ALA A 67 -32.09 4.33 -5.77
C ALA A 67 -32.84 3.23 -5.01
N VAL A 68 -34.07 2.90 -5.43
CA VAL A 68 -34.84 1.80 -4.85
C VAL A 68 -34.16 0.45 -5.07
N VAL A 69 -33.67 0.17 -6.28
CA VAL A 69 -32.95 -1.06 -6.60
C VAL A 69 -31.67 -1.20 -5.77
N SER A 70 -30.89 -0.13 -5.62
CA SER A 70 -29.69 -0.11 -4.77
C SER A 70 -30.04 -0.44 -3.31
N SER A 71 -31.12 0.13 -2.79
CA SER A 71 -31.61 -0.17 -1.43
C SER A 71 -32.08 -1.61 -1.21
N MET A 72 -32.46 -2.31 -2.29
CA MET A 72 -32.87 -3.73 -2.23
C MET A 72 -31.68 -4.66 -2.45
N ALA A 73 -30.73 -4.25 -3.29
CA ALA A 73 -29.47 -4.94 -3.52
C ALA A 73 -28.62 -4.99 -2.24
N PHE A 74 -28.57 -3.89 -1.51
CA PHE A 74 -27.88 -3.80 -0.24
C PHE A 74 -28.83 -4.08 0.93
N CYS A 75 -28.71 -5.25 1.55
CA CYS A 75 -29.47 -5.57 2.76
C CYS A 75 -28.57 -5.55 4.00
N PRO A 76 -28.47 -4.42 4.73
CA PRO A 76 -27.69 -4.37 5.98
C PRO A 76 -28.29 -5.31 7.03
N GLN A 77 -27.62 -5.43 8.17
CA GLN A 77 -28.05 -6.21 9.35
C GLN A 77 -29.32 -5.63 10.03
N VAL A 78 -30.39 -5.42 9.27
CA VAL A 78 -31.74 -5.11 9.76
C VAL A 78 -32.38 -6.35 10.40
N ALA A 79 -33.51 -6.15 11.07
CA ALA A 79 -34.29 -7.25 11.63
C ALA A 79 -34.48 -8.38 10.58
N PRO A 80 -34.33 -9.66 10.97
CA PRO A 80 -34.34 -10.79 10.03
C PRO A 80 -35.54 -10.84 9.08
N GLU A 81 -36.69 -10.32 9.53
CA GLU A 81 -37.93 -10.25 8.75
C GLU A 81 -37.84 -9.26 7.58
N VAL A 82 -37.28 -8.07 7.82
CA VAL A 82 -37.07 -7.03 6.78
C VAL A 82 -36.03 -7.51 5.78
N GLN A 83 -35.00 -8.21 6.27
CA GLN A 83 -33.97 -8.81 5.44
C GLN A 83 -34.55 -9.89 4.52
N ALA A 84 -35.39 -10.79 5.04
CA ALA A 84 -36.03 -11.83 4.24
C ALA A 84 -36.93 -11.25 3.13
N SER A 85 -37.72 -10.22 3.45
CA SER A 85 -38.58 -9.55 2.46
C SER A 85 -37.76 -8.86 1.37
N SER A 86 -36.77 -8.06 1.75
CA SER A 86 -35.91 -7.33 0.80
C SER A 86 -35.13 -8.29 -0.09
N ARG A 87 -34.65 -9.40 0.49
CA ARG A 87 -33.96 -10.45 -0.26
C ARG A 87 -34.86 -11.10 -1.31
N LYS A 88 -36.10 -11.46 -0.96
CA LYS A 88 -37.05 -12.04 -1.92
C LYS A 88 -37.38 -11.08 -3.06
N THR A 89 -37.52 -9.78 -2.76
CA THR A 89 -37.73 -8.75 -3.78
C THR A 89 -36.52 -8.62 -4.69
N TRP A 90 -35.30 -8.59 -4.13
CA TRP A 90 -34.06 -8.59 -4.91
C TRP A 90 -33.95 -9.81 -5.83
N GLU A 91 -34.25 -11.00 -5.33
CA GLU A 91 -34.27 -12.24 -6.13
C GLU A 91 -35.24 -12.13 -7.31
N SER A 92 -36.42 -11.57 -7.09
CA SER A 92 -37.44 -11.35 -8.13
C SER A 92 -36.98 -10.32 -9.17
N LEU A 93 -36.27 -9.27 -8.76
CA LEU A 93 -35.68 -8.27 -9.65
C LEU A 93 -34.54 -8.86 -10.50
N VAL A 94 -33.67 -9.68 -9.90
CA VAL A 94 -32.59 -10.39 -10.62
C VAL A 94 -33.18 -11.36 -11.63
N GLU A 95 -34.24 -12.09 -11.28
CA GLU A 95 -34.96 -12.95 -12.23
C GLU A 95 -35.54 -12.17 -13.40
N ALA A 96 -36.05 -10.96 -13.13
CA ALA A 96 -36.60 -10.06 -14.14
C ALA A 96 -35.56 -9.38 -15.04
N GLY A 97 -34.27 -9.47 -14.71
CA GLY A 97 -33.18 -8.91 -15.53
C GLY A 97 -32.69 -7.52 -15.10
N VAL A 98 -32.82 -7.17 -13.82
CA VAL A 98 -32.37 -5.87 -13.30
C VAL A 98 -30.86 -5.65 -13.48
N VAL A 99 -30.05 -6.70 -13.38
CA VAL A 99 -28.59 -6.60 -13.49
C VAL A 99 -28.18 -6.26 -14.92
N GLU A 100 -28.80 -6.90 -15.91
CA GLU A 100 -28.60 -6.62 -17.33
C GLU A 100 -29.01 -5.19 -17.68
N ALA A 101 -30.12 -4.70 -17.10
CA ALA A 101 -30.56 -3.33 -17.31
C ALA A 101 -29.58 -2.31 -16.70
N LEU A 102 -29.10 -2.55 -15.47
CA LEU A 102 -28.10 -1.69 -14.84
C LEU A 102 -26.77 -1.69 -15.61
N CYS A 103 -26.28 -2.85 -16.07
CA CYS A 103 -25.06 -2.93 -16.88
C CYS A 103 -25.23 -2.14 -18.20
N ARG A 104 -26.39 -2.26 -18.85
CA ARG A 104 -26.71 -1.50 -20.06
C ARG A 104 -26.70 0.00 -19.82
N ASN A 105 -27.19 0.46 -18.68
CA ASN A 105 -27.18 1.87 -18.30
C ASN A 105 -25.76 2.42 -18.07
N VAL A 106 -24.81 1.56 -17.67
CA VAL A 106 -23.38 1.92 -17.61
C VAL A 106 -22.76 1.97 -19.01
N ILE A 107 -23.12 1.04 -19.89
CA ILE A 107 -22.53 0.88 -21.24
C ILE A 107 -23.06 1.93 -22.24
N ASP A 108 -24.37 2.21 -22.21
CA ASP A 108 -25.03 3.07 -23.18
C ASP A 108 -25.06 4.54 -22.70
N PRO A 109 -24.29 5.45 -23.33
CA PRO A 109 -24.27 6.86 -22.95
C PRO A 109 -25.61 7.58 -23.12
N ALA A 110 -26.53 7.06 -23.96
CA ALA A 110 -27.82 7.67 -24.19
C ALA A 110 -28.78 7.52 -22.99
N MET A 111 -28.61 6.48 -22.17
CA MET A 111 -29.54 6.14 -21.09
C MET A 111 -29.59 7.17 -19.96
N LEU A 112 -28.48 7.89 -19.72
CA LEU A 112 -28.34 8.77 -18.55
C LEU A 112 -27.87 10.19 -18.89
N ALA A 113 -27.88 10.57 -20.17
CA ALA A 113 -27.58 11.94 -20.61
C ALA A 113 -28.65 12.98 -20.18
N ASN A 114 -29.73 12.56 -19.52
CA ASN A 114 -30.84 13.42 -19.14
C ASN A 114 -30.57 14.16 -17.82
N LYS A 115 -30.03 15.37 -18.01
CA LYS A 115 -29.97 16.55 -17.12
C LYS A 115 -30.59 16.39 -15.73
N ALA A 116 -29.75 16.60 -14.71
CA ALA A 116 -30.17 17.02 -13.38
C ALA A 116 -31.28 18.07 -13.52
N GLY A 117 -32.38 17.88 -12.79
CA GLY A 117 -33.52 18.79 -12.84
C GLY A 117 -33.06 20.24 -12.56
N PRO A 118 -33.67 21.24 -13.21
CA PRO A 118 -33.31 22.65 -12.97
C PRO A 118 -33.51 22.99 -11.48
N GLY A 119 -32.42 23.30 -10.78
CA GLY A 119 -32.46 23.79 -9.39
C GLY A 119 -31.68 22.98 -8.36
N GLN A 120 -30.99 21.90 -8.73
CA GLN A 120 -30.03 21.26 -7.83
C GLN A 120 -28.65 21.93 -7.98
N ASP A 121 -28.25 22.71 -6.98
CA ASP A 121 -26.86 23.15 -6.75
C ASP A 121 -25.94 21.98 -6.31
N GLU A 122 -26.37 20.74 -6.51
CA GLU A 122 -25.69 19.53 -6.07
C GLU A 122 -24.68 19.01 -7.09
N VAL A 123 -23.60 18.44 -6.55
CA VAL A 123 -22.53 17.75 -7.24
C VAL A 123 -23.12 16.86 -8.34
N THR A 124 -22.96 17.26 -9.60
CA THR A 124 -23.46 16.46 -10.72
C THR A 124 -22.54 15.25 -10.90
N HIS A 125 -23.02 14.10 -10.46
CA HIS A 125 -22.35 12.82 -10.64
C HIS A 125 -22.29 12.39 -12.11
N SER A 126 -21.34 11.52 -12.43
CA SER A 126 -21.25 10.91 -13.76
C SER A 126 -22.52 10.13 -14.11
N PRO A 127 -22.98 10.15 -15.37
CA PRO A 127 -24.20 9.47 -15.78
C PRO A 127 -24.24 8.00 -15.35
N TYR A 128 -23.14 7.26 -15.50
CA TYR A 128 -23.06 5.85 -15.13
C TYR A 128 -23.03 5.57 -13.61
N PHE A 129 -22.80 6.58 -12.76
CA PHE A 129 -22.44 6.39 -11.35
C PHE A 129 -23.52 5.65 -10.56
N ALA A 130 -24.78 6.08 -10.66
CA ALA A 130 -25.86 5.48 -9.89
C ALA A 130 -26.06 3.99 -10.22
N SER A 131 -25.92 3.62 -11.51
CA SER A 131 -26.07 2.21 -11.94
C SER A 131 -24.90 1.35 -11.47
N ILE A 132 -23.65 1.82 -11.58
CA ILE A 132 -22.50 1.06 -11.10
C ILE A 132 -22.47 0.97 -9.56
N ASP A 133 -22.97 1.98 -8.85
CA ASP A 133 -23.12 1.97 -7.38
C ASP A 133 -24.16 0.95 -6.93
N ALA A 134 -25.30 0.84 -7.62
CA ALA A 134 -26.28 -0.22 -7.36
C ALA A 134 -25.70 -1.63 -7.61
N LEU A 135 -24.90 -1.80 -8.67
CA LEU A 135 -24.19 -3.05 -8.95
C LEU A 135 -23.15 -3.37 -7.87
N CYS A 136 -22.35 -2.39 -7.45
CA CYS A 136 -21.39 -2.56 -6.36
C CYS A 136 -22.08 -2.94 -5.05
N SER A 137 -23.17 -2.24 -4.71
CA SER A 137 -24.03 -2.53 -3.56
C SER A 137 -24.54 -3.97 -3.56
N ALA A 138 -24.94 -4.49 -4.73
CA ALA A 138 -25.30 -5.90 -4.87
C ALA A 138 -24.13 -6.82 -4.51
N THR A 139 -22.92 -6.56 -5.03
CA THR A 139 -21.74 -7.41 -4.74
C THR A 139 -21.37 -7.44 -3.26
N LEU A 140 -21.52 -6.31 -2.56
CA LEU A 140 -21.24 -6.20 -1.14
C LEU A 140 -22.19 -7.05 -0.28
N SER A 141 -23.39 -7.35 -0.78
CA SER A 141 -24.39 -8.15 -0.08
C SER A 141 -24.13 -9.66 -0.09
N PHE A 142 -23.21 -10.14 -0.93
CA PHE A 142 -22.97 -11.58 -1.09
C PHE A 142 -22.50 -12.21 0.23
N GLY A 143 -22.91 -13.44 0.51
CA GLY A 143 -22.36 -14.23 1.62
C GLY A 143 -21.03 -14.90 1.25
N GLU A 144 -20.39 -15.55 2.22
CA GLU A 144 -19.28 -16.49 1.94
C GLU A 144 -19.74 -17.64 1.04
N ASN A 145 -21.01 -18.06 1.18
CA ASN A 145 -21.65 -19.07 0.34
C ASN A 145 -22.67 -18.38 -0.57
N MET A 146 -22.27 -18.09 -1.81
CA MET A 146 -23.16 -17.49 -2.81
C MET A 146 -24.34 -18.40 -3.15
N ASN A 147 -25.56 -17.87 -3.05
CA ASN A 147 -26.76 -18.60 -3.52
C ASN A 147 -26.89 -18.54 -5.06
N ASP A 148 -27.93 -19.15 -5.63
CA ASP A 148 -28.14 -19.13 -7.09
C ASP A 148 -28.30 -17.72 -7.65
N THR A 149 -28.95 -16.83 -6.90
CA THR A 149 -29.14 -15.42 -7.27
C THR A 149 -27.82 -14.67 -7.28
N ASP A 150 -26.99 -14.79 -6.25
CA ASP A 150 -25.68 -14.14 -6.18
C ASP A 150 -24.80 -14.61 -7.35
N ARG A 151 -24.80 -15.92 -7.64
CA ARG A 151 -24.08 -16.49 -8.79
C ARG A 151 -24.55 -15.89 -10.11
N ARG A 152 -25.87 -15.77 -10.31
CA ARG A 152 -26.44 -15.14 -11.50
C ARG A 152 -26.04 -13.66 -11.62
N VAL A 153 -26.04 -12.91 -10.52
CA VAL A 153 -25.57 -11.51 -10.51
C VAL A 153 -24.10 -11.44 -10.95
N VAL A 154 -23.23 -12.27 -10.38
CA VAL A 154 -21.79 -12.32 -10.73
C VAL A 154 -21.58 -12.70 -12.20
N GLU A 155 -22.27 -13.73 -12.68
CA GLU A 155 -22.17 -14.20 -14.07
C GLU A 155 -22.60 -13.11 -15.05
N THR A 156 -23.75 -12.46 -14.83
CA THR A 156 -24.22 -11.35 -15.67
C THR A 156 -23.26 -10.16 -15.60
N LEU A 157 -22.82 -9.78 -14.40
CA LEU A 157 -21.95 -8.62 -14.17
C LEU A 157 -20.59 -8.81 -14.85
N LEU A 158 -19.92 -9.96 -14.63
CA LEU A 158 -18.64 -10.27 -15.27
C LEU A 158 -18.77 -10.44 -16.78
N GLY A 159 -19.90 -10.97 -17.26
CA GLY A 159 -20.20 -11.04 -18.70
C GLY A 159 -20.33 -9.68 -19.39
N LYS A 160 -20.51 -8.59 -18.63
CA LYS A 160 -20.60 -7.22 -19.13
C LYS A 160 -19.50 -6.28 -18.60
N TRP A 161 -18.60 -6.80 -17.76
CA TRP A 161 -17.61 -6.01 -17.06
C TRP A 161 -16.66 -5.27 -18.00
N THR A 162 -16.08 -5.98 -18.97
CA THR A 162 -15.13 -5.38 -19.93
C THR A 162 -15.75 -4.24 -20.75
N GLU A 163 -17.00 -4.40 -21.21
CA GLU A 163 -17.74 -3.35 -21.93
C GLU A 163 -17.95 -2.11 -21.03
N MET A 164 -18.34 -2.31 -19.77
CA MET A 164 -18.51 -1.23 -18.79
C MET A 164 -17.21 -0.51 -18.49
N MET A 165 -16.14 -1.25 -18.20
CA MET A 165 -14.82 -0.66 -17.89
C MET A 165 -14.28 0.12 -19.09
N LYS A 166 -14.44 -0.40 -20.31
CA LYS A 166 -14.09 0.33 -21.54
C LYS A 166 -14.88 1.64 -21.65
N ARG A 167 -16.20 1.62 -21.43
CA ARG A 167 -17.04 2.83 -21.48
C ARG A 167 -16.63 3.87 -20.43
N ILE A 168 -16.32 3.46 -19.20
CA ILE A 168 -15.87 4.40 -18.14
C ILE A 168 -14.46 4.92 -18.45
N TRP A 169 -13.61 4.09 -19.05
CA TRP A 169 -12.27 4.49 -19.48
C TRP A 169 -12.30 5.55 -20.58
N GLU A 170 -13.12 5.37 -21.61
CA GLU A 170 -13.24 6.29 -22.75
C GLU A 170 -13.96 7.61 -22.36
N GLU A 171 -14.91 7.54 -21.43
CA GLU A 171 -15.74 8.66 -21.00
C GLU A 171 -15.82 8.76 -19.46
N PRO A 172 -14.73 9.20 -18.79
CA PRO A 172 -14.60 9.17 -17.33
C PRO A 172 -15.42 10.23 -16.58
N ALA A 173 -16.01 11.20 -17.31
CA ALA A 173 -16.86 12.25 -16.76
C ALA A 173 -16.30 12.90 -15.46
N SER A 174 -17.00 12.79 -14.33
CA SER A 174 -16.63 13.42 -13.06
C SER A 174 -15.62 12.61 -12.24
N SER A 175 -15.31 11.35 -12.58
CA SER A 175 -14.41 10.51 -11.76
C SER A 175 -12.97 11.03 -11.65
N LEU A 176 -12.53 11.86 -12.60
CA LEU A 176 -11.19 12.46 -12.61
C LEU A 176 -11.07 13.78 -11.85
N LYS A 177 -12.19 14.30 -11.36
CA LYS A 177 -12.24 15.55 -10.61
C LYS A 177 -11.65 15.33 -9.20
N PRO A 178 -10.63 16.10 -8.79
CA PRO A 178 -9.88 15.87 -7.55
C PRO A 178 -10.71 16.15 -6.27
N GLU A 179 -11.90 16.72 -6.38
CA GLU A 179 -12.74 17.05 -5.25
C GLU A 179 -13.22 15.78 -4.53
N GLU A 180 -13.28 15.86 -3.19
CA GLU A 180 -13.76 14.78 -2.31
C GLU A 180 -15.21 14.39 -2.62
N ALA A 181 -16.00 15.32 -3.17
CA ALA A 181 -17.37 15.06 -3.62
C ALA A 181 -17.47 13.94 -4.68
N TYR A 182 -16.39 13.68 -5.44
CA TYR A 182 -16.34 12.64 -6.46
C TYR A 182 -15.63 11.37 -6.00
N PHE A 183 -15.31 11.27 -4.71
CA PHE A 183 -14.73 10.09 -4.09
C PHE A 183 -15.55 8.82 -4.39
N GLY A 184 -16.88 8.87 -4.25
CA GLY A 184 -17.75 7.72 -4.50
C GLY A 184 -17.57 7.13 -5.91
N GLU A 185 -17.37 7.99 -6.92
CA GLU A 185 -17.15 7.54 -8.31
C GLU A 185 -15.81 6.82 -8.50
N ARG A 186 -14.78 7.23 -7.74
CA ARG A 186 -13.48 6.54 -7.73
C ARG A 186 -13.50 5.28 -6.88
N ALA A 187 -14.38 5.20 -5.88
CA ALA A 187 -14.43 4.11 -4.92
C ALA A 187 -15.20 2.88 -5.45
N VAL A 188 -16.28 3.10 -6.19
CA VAL A 188 -17.23 2.05 -6.58
C VAL A 188 -16.60 0.89 -7.37
N ILE A 189 -15.70 1.19 -8.31
CA ILE A 189 -15.04 0.16 -9.14
C ILE A 189 -14.02 -0.66 -8.32
N PRO A 190 -13.04 -0.04 -7.62
CA PRO A 190 -12.16 -0.75 -6.70
C PRO A 190 -12.90 -1.68 -5.72
N GLN A 191 -14.01 -1.20 -5.15
CA GLN A 191 -14.78 -1.94 -4.16
C GLN A 191 -15.49 -3.16 -4.78
N ALA A 192 -16.22 -2.94 -5.88
CA ALA A 192 -16.86 -4.03 -6.61
C ALA A 192 -15.82 -5.07 -7.08
N PHE A 193 -14.66 -4.59 -7.56
CA PHE A 193 -13.56 -5.44 -8.01
C PHE A 193 -13.00 -6.31 -6.88
N ILE A 194 -12.65 -5.72 -5.73
CA ILE A 194 -12.17 -6.48 -4.55
C ILE A 194 -13.22 -7.53 -4.16
N ARG A 195 -14.50 -7.15 -4.16
CA ARG A 195 -15.57 -8.05 -3.74
C ARG A 195 -15.74 -9.22 -4.70
N LEU A 196 -15.75 -8.96 -6.00
CA LEU A 196 -15.81 -9.98 -7.05
C LEU A 196 -14.61 -10.92 -7.00
N LEU A 197 -13.41 -10.39 -6.74
CA LEU A 197 -12.21 -11.21 -6.59
C LEU A 197 -12.32 -12.17 -5.40
N VAL A 198 -12.91 -11.73 -4.28
CA VAL A 198 -13.14 -12.59 -3.10
C VAL A 198 -14.20 -13.66 -3.37
N THR A 199 -15.31 -13.30 -4.02
CA THR A 199 -16.45 -14.23 -4.18
C THR A 199 -16.35 -15.12 -5.42
N SER A 200 -15.65 -14.68 -6.47
CA SER A 200 -15.47 -15.40 -7.73
C SER A 200 -14.06 -15.16 -8.31
N PRO A 201 -13.00 -15.63 -7.63
CA PRO A 201 -11.62 -15.27 -7.96
C PRO A 201 -11.19 -15.67 -9.37
N ALA A 202 -11.43 -16.92 -9.76
CA ALA A 202 -10.97 -17.44 -11.05
C ALA A 202 -11.60 -16.69 -12.24
N THR A 203 -12.92 -16.51 -12.22
CA THR A 203 -13.65 -15.81 -13.30
C THR A 203 -13.34 -14.32 -13.31
N THR A 204 -13.22 -13.68 -12.14
CA THR A 204 -12.84 -12.27 -12.05
C THR A 204 -11.44 -12.07 -12.61
N LEU A 205 -10.47 -12.91 -12.21
CA LEU A 205 -9.10 -12.84 -12.69
C LEU A 205 -9.02 -13.05 -14.21
N SER A 206 -9.70 -14.07 -14.75
CA SER A 206 -9.71 -14.28 -16.21
C SER A 206 -10.31 -13.10 -16.97
N THR A 207 -11.31 -12.43 -16.39
CA THR A 207 -11.96 -11.26 -17.00
C THR A 207 -11.01 -10.06 -17.03
N VAL A 208 -10.38 -9.71 -15.89
CA VAL A 208 -9.51 -8.50 -15.83
C VAL A 208 -8.14 -8.70 -16.48
N LEU A 209 -7.70 -9.95 -16.65
CA LEU A 209 -6.50 -10.29 -17.41
C LEU A 209 -6.75 -10.35 -18.93
N ASP A 210 -7.99 -10.26 -19.40
CA ASP A 210 -8.29 -10.15 -20.83
C ASP A 210 -7.62 -8.87 -21.41
N PRO A 211 -6.90 -8.93 -22.54
CA PRO A 211 -6.22 -7.77 -23.12
C PRO A 211 -7.13 -6.57 -23.42
N ASP A 212 -8.41 -6.80 -23.71
CA ASP A 212 -9.38 -5.74 -24.00
C ASP A 212 -10.01 -5.13 -22.73
N ASP A 213 -9.74 -5.72 -21.56
CA ASP A 213 -10.24 -5.23 -20.28
C ASP A 213 -9.44 -4.05 -19.72
N HIS A 214 -10.18 -3.03 -19.29
CA HIS A 214 -9.64 -1.74 -18.83
C HIS A 214 -9.60 -1.58 -17.31
N THR A 215 -9.87 -2.63 -16.53
CA THR A 215 -9.92 -2.54 -15.06
C THR A 215 -8.61 -1.99 -14.47
N PHE A 216 -7.46 -2.55 -14.86
CA PHE A 216 -6.15 -2.07 -14.38
C PHE A 216 -5.88 -0.61 -14.76
N ALA A 217 -6.25 -0.23 -15.98
CA ALA A 217 -6.10 1.14 -16.45
C ALA A 217 -6.96 2.10 -15.62
N LEU A 218 -8.21 1.74 -15.35
CA LEU A 218 -9.10 2.51 -14.49
C LEU A 218 -8.60 2.61 -13.05
N LEU A 219 -8.19 1.50 -12.43
CA LEU A 219 -7.65 1.51 -11.07
C LEU A 219 -6.38 2.38 -10.97
N ALA A 220 -5.48 2.28 -11.95
CA ALA A 220 -4.28 3.10 -12.05
C ALA A 220 -4.62 4.60 -12.22
N ARG A 221 -5.61 4.91 -13.05
CA ARG A 221 -6.12 6.28 -13.25
C ARG A 221 -6.73 6.83 -11.98
N TYR A 222 -7.60 6.08 -11.30
CA TYR A 222 -8.21 6.53 -10.06
C TYR A 222 -7.16 6.77 -8.98
N TRP A 223 -6.20 5.85 -8.82
CA TRP A 223 -5.06 6.04 -7.92
C TRP A 223 -4.25 7.30 -8.22
N LEU A 224 -4.00 7.62 -9.50
CA LEU A 224 -3.29 8.83 -9.90
C LEU A 224 -4.07 10.11 -9.54
N HIS A 225 -5.39 10.02 -9.53
CA HIS A 225 -6.30 11.12 -9.21
C HIS A 225 -6.77 11.12 -7.76
N SER A 226 -6.39 10.13 -6.95
CA SER A 226 -6.70 10.10 -5.52
C SER A 226 -6.02 11.26 -4.81
N THR A 227 -6.79 11.97 -3.99
CA THR A 227 -6.34 13.13 -3.20
C THR A 227 -6.59 12.95 -1.72
N GLY A 228 -7.51 12.06 -1.33
CA GLY A 228 -7.86 11.77 0.05
C GLY A 228 -7.24 10.47 0.53
N GLU A 229 -7.43 10.17 1.81
CA GLU A 229 -6.99 8.90 2.36
C GLU A 229 -7.87 7.75 1.87
N ALA A 230 -9.18 7.94 1.84
CA ALA A 230 -10.13 6.88 1.55
C ALA A 230 -10.08 6.38 0.09
N ASP A 231 -9.92 7.26 -0.91
CA ASP A 231 -9.71 6.81 -2.31
C ASP A 231 -8.34 6.22 -2.50
N THR A 232 -7.30 6.78 -1.87
CA THR A 232 -5.97 6.19 -1.93
C THR A 232 -5.96 4.78 -1.33
N GLU A 233 -6.54 4.57 -0.14
CA GLU A 233 -6.59 3.26 0.50
C GLU A 233 -7.31 2.26 -0.38
N LEU A 234 -8.51 2.59 -0.85
CA LEU A 234 -9.34 1.66 -1.59
C LEU A 234 -8.75 1.31 -2.97
N CYS A 235 -8.24 2.30 -3.71
CA CYS A 235 -7.58 2.05 -5.00
C CYS A 235 -6.30 1.22 -4.81
N THR A 236 -5.50 1.55 -3.80
CA THR A 236 -4.26 0.83 -3.52
C THR A 236 -4.54 -0.60 -3.04
N ALA A 237 -5.56 -0.81 -2.22
CA ALA A 237 -5.99 -2.14 -1.78
C ALA A 237 -6.45 -3.01 -2.98
N ALA A 238 -7.23 -2.43 -3.90
CA ALA A 238 -7.68 -3.10 -5.12
C ALA A 238 -6.50 -3.50 -6.04
N LEU A 239 -5.42 -2.72 -6.06
CA LEU A 239 -4.23 -3.06 -6.83
C LEU A 239 -3.36 -4.10 -6.09
N ASN A 240 -3.17 -3.95 -4.79
CA ASN A 240 -2.31 -4.82 -3.99
C ASN A 240 -2.87 -6.23 -3.77
N ILE A 241 -4.20 -6.41 -3.74
CA ILE A 241 -4.83 -7.73 -3.55
C ILE A 241 -4.40 -8.73 -4.65
N LEU A 242 -4.04 -8.24 -5.83
CA LEU A 242 -3.55 -9.06 -6.93
C LEU A 242 -2.04 -9.34 -6.86
N LEU A 243 -1.28 -8.38 -6.33
CA LEU A 243 0.19 -8.43 -6.31
C LEU A 243 0.73 -9.32 -5.20
N ASP A 244 0.04 -9.41 -4.05
CA ASP A 244 0.45 -10.24 -2.92
C ASP A 244 -0.24 -11.61 -2.97
N PRO A 245 0.51 -12.71 -3.24
CA PRO A 245 -0.07 -14.06 -3.25
C PRO A 245 -0.70 -14.46 -1.91
N VAL A 246 -0.26 -13.88 -0.79
CA VAL A 246 -0.84 -14.16 0.54
C VAL A 246 -2.25 -13.58 0.65
N ASN A 247 -2.54 -12.50 -0.09
CA ASN A 247 -3.82 -11.81 -0.03
C ASN A 247 -4.77 -12.21 -1.18
N ARG A 248 -4.37 -13.10 -2.09
CA ARG A 248 -5.23 -13.56 -3.19
C ARG A 248 -6.22 -14.63 -2.73
N PRO A 249 -7.52 -14.30 -2.59
CA PRO A 249 -8.50 -15.28 -2.13
C PRO A 249 -8.73 -16.36 -3.20
N GLY A 250 -8.56 -17.63 -2.85
CA GLY A 250 -8.97 -18.77 -3.70
C GLY A 250 -8.23 -18.93 -5.03
N ILE A 251 -7.12 -18.20 -5.25
CA ILE A 251 -6.25 -18.39 -6.41
C ILE A 251 -5.03 -19.21 -5.96
N ASP A 252 -5.12 -20.52 -6.12
CA ASP A 252 -4.00 -21.42 -5.85
C ASP A 252 -3.18 -21.59 -7.13
N VAL A 253 -1.99 -20.97 -7.16
CA VAL A 253 -1.01 -21.19 -8.21
C VAL A 253 -0.03 -22.22 -7.70
N SER A 254 -0.16 -23.46 -8.20
CA SER A 254 0.48 -24.64 -7.62
C SER A 254 2.00 -24.66 -7.68
N ASP A 255 2.63 -23.78 -8.46
CA ASP A 255 4.08 -23.70 -8.60
C ASP A 255 4.60 -22.25 -8.67
N GLU A 256 5.89 -22.09 -8.34
CA GLU A 256 6.59 -20.81 -8.28
C GLU A 256 6.70 -20.13 -9.67
N GLU A 257 6.73 -20.93 -10.74
CA GLU A 257 6.85 -20.43 -12.13
C GLU A 257 5.55 -19.78 -12.61
N GLY A 258 4.41 -20.41 -12.35
CA GLY A 258 3.08 -19.88 -12.62
C GLY A 258 2.81 -18.62 -11.79
N GLU A 259 3.25 -18.61 -10.53
CA GLU A 259 3.12 -17.45 -9.65
C GLU A 259 3.94 -16.26 -10.17
N THR A 260 5.17 -16.52 -10.60
CA THR A 260 6.03 -15.52 -11.24
C THR A 260 5.41 -15.01 -12.55
N THR A 261 4.87 -15.90 -13.37
CA THR A 261 4.21 -15.54 -14.65
C THR A 261 2.99 -14.67 -14.42
N LEU A 262 2.15 -15.02 -13.46
CA LEU A 262 0.96 -14.25 -13.09
C LEU A 262 1.36 -12.88 -12.56
N ARG A 263 2.35 -12.80 -11.66
CA ARG A 263 2.88 -11.54 -11.14
C ARG A 263 3.38 -10.63 -12.25
N ASN A 264 4.17 -11.17 -13.18
CA ASN A 264 4.71 -10.42 -14.32
C ASN A 264 3.59 -9.91 -15.24
N THR A 265 2.55 -10.71 -15.45
CA THR A 265 1.38 -10.32 -16.24
C THR A 265 0.61 -9.18 -15.58
N ILE A 266 0.39 -9.27 -14.26
CA ILE A 266 -0.27 -8.23 -13.48
C ILE A 266 0.56 -6.94 -13.48
N ALA A 267 1.87 -7.03 -13.25
CA ALA A 267 2.77 -5.88 -13.27
C ALA A 267 2.79 -5.19 -14.65
N ALA A 268 2.83 -5.96 -15.74
CA ALA A 268 2.77 -5.43 -17.10
C ALA A 268 1.45 -4.68 -17.37
N LYS A 269 0.30 -5.27 -16.98
CA LYS A 269 -1.01 -4.61 -17.11
C LYS A 269 -1.12 -3.35 -16.26
N LEU A 270 -0.59 -3.38 -15.04
CA LEU A 270 -0.56 -2.22 -14.16
C LEU A 270 0.26 -1.08 -14.76
N ASN A 271 1.46 -1.37 -15.28
CA ASN A 271 2.30 -0.39 -15.96
C ASN A 271 1.60 0.19 -17.19
N ALA A 272 1.04 -0.65 -18.07
CA ALA A 272 0.27 -0.20 -19.23
C ALA A 272 -0.93 0.68 -18.82
N GLY A 273 -1.59 0.34 -17.70
CA GLY A 273 -2.66 1.15 -17.13
C GLY A 273 -2.18 2.53 -16.67
N PHE A 274 -1.05 2.60 -15.98
CA PHE A 274 -0.43 3.86 -15.57
C PHE A 274 0.02 4.71 -16.77
N GLU A 275 0.59 4.09 -17.80
CA GLU A 275 0.98 4.77 -19.05
C GLU A 275 -0.26 5.36 -19.73
N ALA A 276 -1.29 4.56 -19.94
CA ALA A 276 -2.53 4.99 -20.56
C ALA A 276 -3.23 6.10 -19.77
N ALA A 277 -3.15 6.07 -18.43
CA ALA A 277 -3.80 7.06 -17.57
C ALA A 277 -3.03 8.39 -17.51
N SER A 278 -1.70 8.33 -17.61
CA SER A 278 -0.84 9.49 -17.46
C SER A 278 -0.42 10.13 -18.78
N GLY A 279 -0.43 9.37 -19.87
CA GLY A 279 0.21 9.73 -21.14
C GLY A 279 1.75 9.77 -21.07
N LEU A 280 2.35 9.24 -19.99
CA LEU A 280 3.79 9.19 -19.77
C LEU A 280 4.31 7.76 -19.86
N HIS A 281 5.60 7.62 -20.13
CA HIS A 281 6.28 6.32 -20.26
C HIS A 281 7.58 6.32 -19.47
N GLY A 282 8.09 5.13 -19.15
CA GLY A 282 9.39 4.91 -18.54
C GLY A 282 9.67 5.79 -17.32
N SER A 283 10.81 6.47 -17.31
CA SER A 283 11.26 7.29 -16.16
C SER A 283 10.34 8.47 -15.84
N ASP A 284 9.69 9.10 -16.82
CA ASP A 284 8.73 10.19 -16.58
C ASP A 284 7.50 9.68 -15.83
N LEU A 285 7.03 8.49 -16.19
CA LEU A 285 5.92 7.83 -15.49
C LEU A 285 6.33 7.46 -14.06
N ALA A 286 7.52 6.86 -13.89
CA ALA A 286 8.03 6.50 -12.58
C ALA A 286 8.16 7.73 -11.66
N ASN A 287 8.68 8.85 -12.17
CA ASN A 287 8.76 10.11 -11.45
C ASN A 287 7.36 10.64 -11.08
N LYS A 288 6.38 10.61 -12.01
CA LYS A 288 5.00 11.03 -11.70
C LYS A 288 4.39 10.21 -10.56
N ARG A 289 4.63 8.90 -10.53
CA ARG A 289 4.16 8.00 -9.45
C ARG A 289 4.81 8.38 -8.11
N LEU A 290 6.12 8.59 -8.09
CA LEU A 290 6.85 8.99 -6.88
C LEU A 290 6.41 10.37 -6.37
N MET A 291 6.19 11.33 -7.27
CA MET A 291 5.62 12.64 -6.92
C MET A 291 4.22 12.52 -6.31
N ALA A 292 3.36 11.66 -6.87
CA ALA A 292 2.01 11.44 -6.33
C ALA A 292 2.06 10.88 -4.89
N ILE A 293 2.89 9.85 -4.65
CA ILE A 293 3.09 9.29 -3.31
C ILE A 293 3.66 10.35 -2.36
N ALA A 294 4.68 11.10 -2.79
CA ALA A 294 5.31 12.14 -1.98
C ALA A 294 4.31 13.25 -1.60
N GLY A 295 3.44 13.66 -2.53
CA GLY A 295 2.42 14.68 -2.32
C GLY A 295 1.35 14.26 -1.31
N ARG A 296 1.03 12.96 -1.25
CA ARG A 296 0.02 12.43 -0.31
C ARG A 296 0.58 11.97 1.03
N ALA A 297 1.88 11.67 1.13
CA ALA A 297 2.48 11.09 2.34
C ALA A 297 2.22 11.91 3.63
N ALA A 298 2.02 13.22 3.54
CA ALA A 298 1.71 14.06 4.71
C ALA A 298 0.27 13.93 5.22
N VAL A 299 -0.68 13.46 4.39
CA VAL A 299 -2.09 13.33 4.74
C VAL A 299 -2.53 11.89 4.97
N LEU A 300 -1.80 10.91 4.44
CA LEU A 300 -2.11 9.48 4.62
C LEU A 300 -1.71 8.99 6.01
N THR A 301 -2.52 8.09 6.58
CA THR A 301 -2.07 7.30 7.73
C THR A 301 -0.93 6.37 7.34
N PRO A 302 -0.08 5.96 8.30
CA PRO A 302 1.02 5.05 8.03
C PRO A 302 0.64 3.72 7.35
N PRO A 303 -0.48 3.06 7.70
CA PRO A 303 -0.90 1.83 7.01
C PRO A 303 -1.21 2.07 5.53
N VAL A 304 -1.90 3.16 5.19
CA VAL A 304 -2.25 3.48 3.80
C VAL A 304 -1.00 3.87 3.01
N LEU A 305 -0.09 4.66 3.60
CA LEU A 305 1.20 4.96 2.99
C LEU A 305 2.05 3.69 2.78
N PHE A 306 1.97 2.72 3.69
CA PHE A 306 2.66 1.45 3.48
C PHE A 306 2.08 0.68 2.28
N GLN A 307 0.75 0.65 2.11
CA GLN A 307 0.14 0.03 0.94
C GLN A 307 0.63 0.69 -0.37
N GLU A 308 0.80 2.02 -0.38
CA GLU A 308 1.36 2.77 -1.51
C GLU A 308 2.79 2.30 -1.86
N LEU A 309 3.61 2.08 -0.83
CA LEU A 309 4.98 1.56 -1.01
C LEU A 309 4.99 0.09 -1.47
N GLN A 310 4.02 -0.72 -1.08
CA GLN A 310 3.87 -2.09 -1.59
C GLN A 310 3.55 -2.08 -3.09
N LEU A 311 2.65 -1.20 -3.51
CA LEU A 311 2.30 -1.03 -4.92
C LEU A 311 3.51 -0.58 -5.75
N LEU A 312 4.32 0.35 -5.22
CA LEU A 312 5.57 0.75 -5.85
C LEU A 312 6.59 -0.41 -5.92
N SER A 313 6.72 -1.18 -4.84
CA SER A 313 7.63 -2.33 -4.75
C SER A 313 7.33 -3.40 -5.79
N ALA A 314 6.06 -3.65 -6.10
CA ALA A 314 5.67 -4.62 -7.12
C ALA A 314 6.14 -4.26 -8.54
N THR A 315 6.51 -2.99 -8.77
CA THR A 315 7.03 -2.51 -10.07
C THR A 315 8.53 -2.26 -10.04
N VAL A 316 9.23 -2.64 -8.97
CA VAL A 316 10.67 -2.34 -8.80
C VAL A 316 11.58 -3.21 -9.68
N GLU A 317 11.05 -4.22 -10.35
CA GLU A 317 11.77 -4.97 -11.38
C GLU A 317 11.97 -4.15 -12.67
N ASP A 318 11.22 -3.06 -12.84
CA ASP A 318 11.43 -2.10 -13.90
C ASP A 318 12.65 -1.18 -13.59
N PRO A 319 13.69 -1.16 -14.46
CA PRO A 319 14.85 -0.28 -14.29
C PRO A 319 14.49 1.20 -14.16
N ASP A 320 13.49 1.69 -14.90
CA ASP A 320 13.07 3.10 -14.84
C ASP A 320 12.50 3.44 -13.46
N VAL A 321 11.76 2.51 -12.86
CA VAL A 321 11.23 2.66 -11.49
C VAL A 321 12.36 2.63 -10.46
N ARG A 322 13.35 1.74 -10.61
CA ARG A 322 14.52 1.70 -9.71
C ARG A 322 15.31 2.99 -9.78
N LEU A 323 15.62 3.46 -10.98
CA LEU A 323 16.40 4.67 -11.19
C LEU A 323 15.64 5.90 -10.68
N ALA A 324 14.36 6.06 -11.04
CA ALA A 324 13.56 7.16 -10.52
C ALA A 324 13.49 7.12 -8.98
N THR A 325 13.28 5.94 -8.39
CA THR A 325 13.25 5.78 -6.93
C THR A 325 14.58 6.17 -6.30
N ALA A 326 15.72 5.81 -6.89
CA ALA A 326 17.04 6.17 -6.37
C ALA A 326 17.32 7.69 -6.40
N HIS A 327 16.69 8.43 -7.33
CA HIS A 327 16.95 9.87 -7.56
C HIS A 327 15.91 10.81 -6.95
N HIS A 328 14.74 10.33 -6.53
CA HIS A 328 13.62 11.19 -6.16
C HIS A 328 13.70 11.73 -4.72
N ALA A 329 14.41 12.85 -4.52
CA ALA A 329 14.68 13.43 -3.19
C ALA A 329 13.42 13.80 -2.38
N ASP A 330 12.38 14.36 -3.02
CA ASP A 330 11.14 14.77 -2.33
C ASP A 330 10.35 13.57 -1.81
N PHE A 331 10.42 12.44 -2.52
CA PHE A 331 9.81 11.18 -2.11
C PHE A 331 10.48 10.67 -0.84
N TRP A 332 11.81 10.56 -0.85
CA TRP A 332 12.55 10.10 0.32
C TRP A 332 12.38 11.02 1.53
N ARG A 333 12.34 12.33 1.32
CA ARG A 333 12.06 13.29 2.39
C ARG A 333 10.70 13.03 3.03
N ALA A 334 9.66 12.82 2.22
CA ALA A 334 8.32 12.55 2.70
C ALA A 334 8.25 11.22 3.50
N ILE A 335 8.85 10.14 2.97
CA ILE A 335 8.89 8.84 3.63
C ILE A 335 9.63 8.91 4.97
N LEU A 336 10.80 9.55 5.02
CA LEU A 336 11.61 9.69 6.23
C LEU A 336 10.97 10.62 7.27
N GLN A 337 10.05 11.50 6.89
CA GLN A 337 9.26 12.32 7.81
C GLN A 337 8.14 11.52 8.49
N VAL A 338 7.44 10.64 7.74
CA VAL A 338 6.34 9.83 8.28
C VAL A 338 6.85 8.68 9.15
N LEU A 339 7.98 8.07 8.78
CA LEU A 339 8.51 6.88 9.44
C LEU A 339 8.65 7.02 10.98
N PRO A 340 9.23 8.10 11.54
CA PRO A 340 9.29 8.31 13.00
C PRO A 340 7.93 8.55 13.66
N MET A 341 6.96 9.14 12.94
CA MET A 341 5.61 9.37 13.46
C MET A 341 4.88 8.04 13.63
N ALA A 342 4.93 7.21 12.59
CA ALA A 342 4.36 5.86 12.58
C ALA A 342 4.94 4.98 13.71
N ALA A 343 6.27 4.99 13.87
CA ALA A 343 6.95 4.23 14.92
C ALA A 343 6.56 4.64 16.35
N LYS A 344 6.28 5.93 16.57
CA LYS A 344 5.88 6.47 17.88
C LYS A 344 4.38 6.33 18.17
N SER A 345 3.58 5.94 17.19
CA SER A 345 2.15 5.78 17.37
C SER A 345 1.83 4.75 18.46
N SER A 346 0.74 4.98 19.19
CA SER A 346 0.19 4.00 20.13
C SER A 346 -0.52 2.86 19.40
N GLN A 347 -0.87 3.03 18.12
CA GLN A 347 -1.56 2.02 17.33
C GLN A 347 -0.56 0.96 16.85
N VAL A 348 -0.91 -0.32 17.03
CA VAL A 348 -0.05 -1.44 16.64
C VAL A 348 0.15 -1.48 15.12
N LEU A 349 -0.90 -1.18 14.35
CA LEU A 349 -0.86 -1.19 12.88
C LEU A 349 0.15 -0.16 12.35
N ASP A 350 0.22 1.03 12.93
CA ASP A 350 1.19 2.06 12.55
C ASP A 350 2.64 1.61 12.80
N LYS A 351 2.89 0.92 13.92
CA LYS A 351 4.23 0.36 14.21
C LYS A 351 4.61 -0.74 13.23
N VAL A 352 3.64 -1.59 12.85
CA VAL A 352 3.84 -2.62 11.82
C VAL A 352 4.16 -1.95 10.48
N ALA A 353 3.40 -0.92 10.09
CA ALA A 353 3.65 -0.14 8.89
C ALA A 353 5.07 0.48 8.91
N ALA A 354 5.48 1.09 10.02
CA ALA A 354 6.84 1.63 10.18
C ALA A 354 7.94 0.56 10.01
N GLY A 355 7.76 -0.63 10.60
CA GLY A 355 8.71 -1.74 10.42
C GLY A 355 8.80 -2.21 8.96
N LYS A 356 7.67 -2.23 8.24
CA LYS A 356 7.64 -2.58 6.82
C LYS A 356 8.18 -1.48 5.91
N MET A 357 7.96 -0.20 6.24
CA MET A 357 8.62 0.92 5.57
C MET A 357 10.14 0.86 5.74
N LEU A 358 10.64 0.50 6.94
CA LEU A 358 12.06 0.27 7.16
C LEU A 358 12.61 -0.88 6.30
N HIS A 359 11.82 -1.94 6.12
CA HIS A 359 12.15 -3.00 5.16
C HIS A 359 12.22 -2.47 3.73
N PHE A 360 11.25 -1.68 3.30
CA PHE A 360 11.23 -1.04 1.97
C PHE A 360 12.50 -0.21 1.73
N LEU A 361 12.94 0.62 2.68
CA LEU A 361 14.21 1.35 2.56
C LEU A 361 15.36 0.37 2.25
N GLY A 362 15.51 -0.70 3.03
CA GLY A 362 16.55 -1.70 2.81
C GLY A 362 16.52 -2.35 1.41
N VAL A 363 15.32 -2.62 0.89
CA VAL A 363 15.12 -3.14 -0.47
C VAL A 363 15.46 -2.08 -1.52
N SER A 364 15.08 -0.82 -1.34
CA SER A 364 15.35 0.23 -2.32
C SER A 364 16.84 0.49 -2.55
N ILE A 365 17.66 0.48 -1.48
CA ILE A 365 19.12 0.61 -1.64
C ILE A 365 19.76 -0.64 -2.22
N HIS A 366 19.19 -1.82 -1.95
CA HIS A 366 19.60 -3.04 -2.64
C HIS A 366 19.28 -3.00 -4.13
N ASN A 367 18.13 -2.46 -4.52
CA ASN A 367 17.74 -2.32 -5.91
C ASN A 367 18.56 -1.25 -6.64
N ALA A 368 18.93 -0.16 -5.97
CA ALA A 368 19.87 0.83 -6.52
C ALA A 368 21.24 0.20 -6.85
N GLN A 369 21.68 -0.81 -6.08
CA GLN A 369 22.92 -1.54 -6.38
C GLN A 369 22.86 -2.29 -7.71
N ALA A 370 21.67 -2.76 -8.13
CA ALA A 370 21.52 -3.44 -9.41
C ALA A 370 21.74 -2.51 -10.61
N GLU A 371 21.46 -1.21 -10.45
CA GLU A 371 21.71 -0.18 -11.46
C GLU A 371 23.16 0.33 -11.46
N GLY A 372 23.86 0.17 -10.34
CA GLY A 372 25.29 0.44 -10.25
C GLY A 372 25.70 1.19 -8.99
N MET A 373 27.01 1.32 -8.79
CA MET A 373 27.58 2.00 -7.63
C MET A 373 27.14 3.47 -7.55
N ASP A 374 27.11 4.17 -8.68
CA ASP A 374 26.79 5.60 -8.74
C ASP A 374 25.35 5.88 -8.26
N GLU A 375 24.40 5.02 -8.61
CA GLU A 375 23.01 5.17 -8.20
C GLU A 375 22.80 4.88 -6.71
N ARG A 376 23.52 3.89 -6.19
CA ARG A 376 23.58 3.61 -4.76
C ARG A 376 24.17 4.79 -3.98
N LEU A 377 25.24 5.41 -4.47
CA LEU A 377 25.84 6.60 -3.87
C LEU A 377 24.88 7.78 -3.87
N HIS A 378 24.19 8.00 -4.98
CA HIS A 378 23.24 9.09 -5.14
C HIS A 378 22.10 8.96 -4.11
N LEU A 379 21.51 7.77 -4.02
CA LEU A 379 20.47 7.48 -3.03
C LEU A 379 20.96 7.68 -1.58
N LEU A 380 22.17 7.22 -1.26
CA LEU A 380 22.75 7.44 0.07
C LEU A 380 22.96 8.92 0.40
N ARG A 381 23.38 9.74 -0.57
CA ARG A 381 23.49 11.20 -0.38
C ARG A 381 22.13 11.81 -0.05
N ILE A 382 21.09 11.48 -0.84
CA ILE A 382 19.72 11.91 -0.57
C ILE A 382 19.30 11.53 0.84
N TRP A 383 19.50 10.28 1.26
CA TRP A 383 19.14 9.80 2.58
C TRP A 383 19.88 10.50 3.73
N LEU A 384 21.17 10.77 3.55
CA LEU A 384 21.95 11.53 4.52
C LEU A 384 21.43 12.95 4.67
N ASP A 385 21.15 13.62 3.55
CA ASP A 385 20.65 15.00 3.52
C ASP A 385 19.21 15.13 4.03
N THR A 386 18.42 14.06 3.89
CA THR A 386 17.03 13.98 4.38
C THR A 386 16.91 13.46 5.82
N GLY A 387 18.03 13.13 6.48
CA GLY A 387 18.04 12.80 7.90
C GLY A 387 17.75 11.33 8.24
N LEU A 388 18.12 10.39 7.37
CA LEU A 388 17.94 8.93 7.58
C LEU A 388 18.29 8.50 9.01
N PHE A 389 19.49 8.85 9.49
CA PHE A 389 19.95 8.35 10.77
C PHE A 389 19.19 8.94 11.97
N ASP A 390 18.66 10.15 11.84
CA ASP A 390 17.81 10.76 12.88
C ASP A 390 16.46 10.04 12.93
N ALA A 391 15.92 9.64 11.78
CA ALA A 391 14.76 8.77 11.71
C ALA A 391 15.05 7.39 12.33
N LEU A 392 16.18 6.75 12.00
CA LEU A 392 16.55 5.44 12.54
C LEU A 392 16.74 5.42 14.07
N ASP A 393 17.27 6.50 14.66
CA ASP A 393 17.41 6.63 16.13
C ASP A 393 16.05 6.65 16.86
N ILE A 394 14.98 7.00 16.15
CA ILE A 394 13.60 6.95 16.66
C ILE A 394 12.94 5.61 16.35
N VAL A 395 13.05 5.15 15.11
CA VAL A 395 12.26 4.04 14.56
C VAL A 395 12.75 2.69 15.08
N VAL A 396 14.06 2.47 15.09
CA VAL A 396 14.62 1.16 15.42
C VAL A 396 14.27 0.72 16.85
N PRO A 397 14.37 1.56 17.89
CA PRO A 397 13.94 1.17 19.24
C PRO A 397 12.47 0.75 19.35
N GLU A 398 11.59 1.29 18.51
CA GLU A 398 10.14 1.03 18.56
C GLU A 398 9.71 -0.15 17.68
N CYS A 399 10.38 -0.32 16.53
CA CYS A 399 9.90 -1.19 15.46
C CYS A 399 10.83 -2.37 15.15
N ILE A 400 12.03 -2.48 15.76
CA ILE A 400 12.93 -3.61 15.48
C ILE A 400 12.29 -5.00 15.70
N PRO A 401 11.32 -5.21 16.63
CA PRO A 401 10.65 -6.50 16.76
C PRO A 401 9.62 -6.82 15.66
N VAL A 402 9.31 -5.86 14.78
CA VAL A 402 8.37 -6.07 13.68
C VAL A 402 9.02 -6.95 12.61
N PRO A 403 8.34 -8.00 12.10
CA PRO A 403 8.91 -8.89 11.09
C PRO A 403 9.42 -8.15 9.84
N GLY A 404 10.68 -8.40 9.49
CA GLY A 404 11.37 -7.78 8.36
C GLY A 404 12.09 -6.45 8.66
N ALA A 405 11.84 -5.83 9.81
CA ALA A 405 12.51 -4.57 10.20
C ALA A 405 14.02 -4.76 10.41
N SER A 406 14.42 -5.86 11.07
CA SER A 406 15.83 -6.25 11.24
C SER A 406 16.53 -6.47 9.90
N ARG A 407 15.89 -7.18 8.97
CA ARG A 407 16.36 -7.39 7.59
C ARG A 407 16.53 -6.09 6.83
N GLY A 408 15.54 -5.19 6.88
CA GLY A 408 15.61 -3.87 6.27
C GLY A 408 16.82 -3.07 6.74
N LEU A 409 16.98 -2.98 8.07
CA LEU A 409 18.10 -2.27 8.68
C LEU A 409 19.46 -2.91 8.35
N ALA A 410 19.55 -4.23 8.35
CA ALA A 410 20.76 -4.94 7.97
C ALA A 410 21.17 -4.63 6.52
N LEU A 411 20.22 -4.63 5.58
CA LEU A 411 20.48 -4.26 4.19
C LEU A 411 21.02 -2.84 4.07
N ILE A 412 20.38 -1.86 4.73
CA ILE A 412 20.87 -0.47 4.76
C ILE A 412 22.34 -0.43 5.25
N MET A 413 22.64 -1.11 6.36
CA MET A 413 23.99 -1.11 6.93
C MET A 413 25.01 -1.80 6.02
N ILE A 414 24.67 -2.94 5.42
CA ILE A 414 25.52 -3.66 4.47
C ILE A 414 25.90 -2.74 3.30
N HIS A 415 24.92 -2.10 2.68
CA HIS A 415 25.17 -1.25 1.52
C HIS A 415 25.96 0.02 1.86
N ILE A 416 25.76 0.59 3.05
CA ILE A 416 26.61 1.70 3.54
C ILE A 416 28.07 1.23 3.70
N GLN A 417 28.30 0.04 4.28
CA GLN A 417 29.65 -0.50 4.44
C GLN A 417 30.29 -0.81 3.08
N ASP A 418 29.56 -1.41 2.15
CA ASP A 418 30.05 -1.75 0.81
C ASP A 418 30.48 -0.49 0.05
N VAL A 419 29.67 0.57 0.10
CA VAL A 419 30.03 1.88 -0.46
C VAL A 419 31.30 2.42 0.18
N LEU A 420 31.44 2.33 1.50
CA LEU A 420 32.65 2.81 2.16
C LEU A 420 33.90 2.00 1.82
N ASP A 421 33.77 0.69 1.64
CA ASP A 421 34.90 -0.20 1.33
C ASP A 421 35.43 0.06 -0.09
N ASP A 422 34.54 0.40 -1.04
CA ASP A 422 34.89 0.62 -2.45
C ASP A 422 35.30 2.09 -2.76
N HIS A 423 34.98 3.05 -1.89
CA HIS A 423 35.25 4.47 -2.12
C HIS A 423 36.53 5.01 -1.48
N ASP A 424 37.07 6.06 -2.10
CA ASP A 424 38.20 6.84 -1.61
C ASP A 424 38.02 7.23 -0.13
N PRO A 425 39.03 6.98 0.72
CA PRO A 425 38.99 7.38 2.12
C PRO A 425 38.74 8.85 2.41
N GLU A 426 39.06 9.73 1.47
CA GLU A 426 38.84 11.18 1.59
C GLU A 426 37.56 11.64 0.87
N SER A 427 36.69 10.71 0.48
CA SER A 427 35.43 11.06 -0.17
C SER A 427 34.52 11.89 0.75
N GLU A 428 33.90 12.91 0.16
CA GLU A 428 32.89 13.75 0.80
C GLU A 428 31.80 12.92 1.51
N LEU A 429 31.37 11.83 0.87
CA LEU A 429 30.37 10.91 1.42
C LEU A 429 30.82 10.27 2.73
N ARG A 430 32.08 9.82 2.84
CA ARG A 430 32.60 9.27 4.09
C ARG A 430 32.59 10.31 5.19
N HIS A 431 32.96 11.55 4.89
CA HIS A 431 32.87 12.65 5.87
C HIS A 431 31.43 12.95 6.29
N LEU A 432 30.48 12.98 5.35
CA LEU A 432 29.05 13.18 5.66
C LEU A 432 28.53 12.07 6.56
N LEU A 433 28.83 10.80 6.24
CA LEU A 433 28.41 9.65 7.01
C LEU A 433 29.05 9.63 8.41
N TYR A 434 30.35 9.91 8.52
CA TYR A 434 31.04 9.88 9.81
C TYR A 434 30.54 10.99 10.76
N LYS A 435 30.03 12.11 10.24
CA LYS A 435 29.32 13.11 11.05
C LYS A 435 28.04 12.55 11.68
N GLN A 436 27.41 11.56 11.05
CA GLN A 436 26.21 10.90 11.56
C GLN A 436 26.52 9.83 12.62
N LEU A 437 27.77 9.45 12.82
CA LEU A 437 28.16 8.34 13.70
C LEU A 437 28.89 8.85 14.96
N PRO A 438 28.83 8.10 16.08
CA PRO A 438 28.13 6.82 16.27
C PRO A 438 26.62 6.99 16.56
N ARG A 439 25.86 5.88 16.45
CA ARG A 439 24.40 5.81 16.72
C ARG A 439 24.09 4.81 17.85
N SER A 440 24.53 5.18 19.06
CA SER A 440 24.50 4.27 20.23
C SER A 440 23.09 3.77 20.57
N ARG A 441 22.06 4.60 20.39
CA ARG A 441 20.67 4.21 20.70
C ARG A 441 20.17 3.12 19.75
N THR A 442 20.33 3.32 18.44
CA THR A 442 20.02 2.30 17.43
C THR A 442 20.78 1.00 17.69
N VAL A 443 22.10 1.04 17.91
CA VAL A 443 22.90 -0.15 18.19
C VAL A 443 22.41 -0.88 19.45
N GLY A 444 22.15 -0.16 20.54
CA GLY A 444 21.67 -0.76 21.78
C GLY A 444 20.30 -1.45 21.62
N ALA A 445 19.39 -0.83 20.86
CA ALA A 445 18.08 -1.43 20.57
C ALA A 445 18.21 -2.75 19.78
N MET A 446 19.10 -2.79 18.78
CA MET A 446 19.34 -3.99 17.99
C MET A 446 19.99 -5.11 18.81
N ILE A 447 21.00 -4.80 19.63
CA ILE A 447 21.65 -5.80 20.51
C ILE A 447 20.63 -6.39 21.49
N ASN A 448 19.78 -5.55 22.09
CA ASN A 448 18.71 -6.03 22.98
C ASN A 448 17.76 -6.99 22.25
N HIS A 449 17.35 -6.63 21.04
CA HIS A 449 16.45 -7.46 20.23
C HIS A 449 17.10 -8.79 19.82
N ASP A 450 18.35 -8.75 19.35
CA ASP A 450 19.15 -9.93 19.02
C ASP A 450 19.27 -10.88 20.22
N ALA A 451 19.55 -10.35 21.42
CA ALA A 451 19.61 -11.13 22.65
C ALA A 451 18.26 -11.82 22.99
N VAL A 452 17.14 -11.11 22.79
CA VAL A 452 15.79 -11.68 22.96
C VAL A 452 15.55 -12.81 21.97
N LEU A 453 15.86 -12.62 20.69
CA LEU A 453 15.69 -13.66 19.66
C LEU A 453 16.55 -14.89 19.96
N GLN A 454 17.82 -14.71 20.30
CA GLN A 454 18.73 -15.82 20.66
C GLN A 454 18.23 -16.61 21.87
N SER A 455 17.62 -15.93 22.85
CA SER A 455 17.05 -16.59 24.04
C SER A 455 15.77 -17.37 23.76
N SER A 456 15.09 -17.11 22.64
CA SER A 456 13.80 -17.75 22.32
C SER A 456 13.92 -19.23 21.94
N GLY A 457 15.08 -19.67 21.46
CA GLY A 457 15.32 -21.05 21.01
C GLY A 457 14.46 -21.49 19.80
N ARG A 458 13.76 -20.55 19.15
CA ARG A 458 12.86 -20.81 18.04
C ARG A 458 13.64 -20.92 16.72
N GLU A 459 13.45 -22.01 15.98
CA GLU A 459 14.09 -22.18 14.67
C GLU A 459 13.56 -21.21 13.61
N ASP A 460 12.26 -20.85 13.70
CA ASP A 460 11.60 -19.97 12.74
C ASP A 460 12.06 -18.50 12.81
N VAL A 461 12.86 -18.13 13.83
CA VAL A 461 13.45 -16.78 13.95
C VAL A 461 14.93 -16.73 13.57
N GLN A 462 15.52 -17.82 13.08
CA GLN A 462 16.95 -17.89 12.79
C GLN A 462 17.40 -16.88 11.72
N GLU A 463 16.54 -16.61 10.73
CA GLU A 463 16.78 -15.58 9.72
C GLU A 463 16.82 -14.17 10.34
N ASP A 464 15.86 -13.85 11.22
CA ASP A 464 15.81 -12.56 11.92
C ASP A 464 17.01 -12.35 12.84
N VAL A 465 17.48 -13.40 13.54
CA VAL A 465 18.70 -13.37 14.34
C VAL A 465 19.90 -12.97 13.48
N ARG A 466 20.06 -13.61 12.32
CA ARG A 466 21.17 -13.35 11.40
C ARG A 466 21.20 -11.89 10.94
N PHE A 467 20.06 -11.34 10.55
CA PHE A 467 19.97 -9.95 10.10
C PHE A 467 20.17 -8.95 11.25
N SER A 468 19.55 -9.20 12.40
CA SER A 468 19.73 -8.37 13.58
C SER A 468 21.20 -8.27 13.97
N SER A 469 21.86 -9.42 14.12
CA SER A 469 23.31 -9.54 14.38
C SER A 469 24.15 -8.75 13.37
N THR A 470 23.88 -8.94 12.08
CA THR A 470 24.64 -8.29 10.99
C THR A 470 24.54 -6.78 11.05
N GLY A 471 23.33 -6.24 11.19
CA GLY A 471 23.11 -4.80 11.16
C GLY A 471 23.78 -4.07 12.32
N TRP A 472 23.67 -4.57 13.56
CA TRP A 472 24.28 -3.89 14.70
C TRP A 472 25.81 -4.00 14.69
N LEU A 473 26.36 -5.12 14.20
CA LEU A 473 27.80 -5.30 14.07
C LEU A 473 28.42 -4.33 13.07
N ILE A 474 27.77 -4.13 11.92
CA ILE A 474 28.23 -3.18 10.92
C ILE A 474 28.14 -1.76 11.47
N LEU A 475 26.99 -1.36 12.04
CA LEU A 475 26.82 -0.01 12.58
C LEU A 475 27.81 0.31 13.70
N LEU A 476 28.11 -0.67 14.57
CA LEU A 476 29.15 -0.54 15.59
C LEU A 476 30.55 -0.38 14.98
N THR A 477 30.87 -1.17 13.94
CA THR A 477 32.16 -1.09 13.23
C THR A 477 32.34 0.28 12.56
N LEU A 478 31.29 0.78 11.91
CA LEU A 478 31.28 2.11 11.30
C LEU A 478 31.47 3.21 12.35
N GLY A 479 30.84 3.08 13.52
CA GLY A 479 31.03 3.99 14.65
C GLY A 479 32.46 4.03 15.19
N ASP A 480 33.12 2.86 15.30
CA ASP A 480 34.53 2.75 15.70
C ASP A 480 35.46 3.42 14.67
N GLN A 481 35.20 3.20 13.38
CA GLN A 481 35.96 3.85 12.31
C GLN A 481 35.81 5.38 12.34
N ALA A 482 34.58 5.88 12.50
CA ALA A 482 34.27 7.31 12.54
C ALA A 482 34.89 8.03 13.74
N THR A 483 35.14 7.32 14.84
CA THR A 483 35.62 7.89 16.11
C THR A 483 37.04 7.47 16.46
N ARG A 484 37.79 6.91 15.51
CA ARG A 484 39.14 6.41 15.76
C ARG A 484 40.05 7.52 16.27
N ASN A 485 40.48 7.40 17.53
CA ASN A 485 41.29 8.39 18.27
C ASN A 485 40.64 9.76 18.50
N THR A 486 39.34 9.92 18.19
CA THR A 486 38.58 11.15 18.39
C THR A 486 37.44 10.92 19.38
N CYS A 487 36.84 11.99 19.86
CA CYS A 487 35.76 11.95 20.83
C CYS A 487 34.55 11.17 20.26
N THR A 488 34.07 10.16 21.00
CA THR A 488 32.91 9.32 20.65
C THR A 488 31.59 10.11 20.58
N ARG A 489 31.52 11.29 21.20
CA ARG A 489 30.35 12.18 21.07
C ARG A 489 30.19 12.59 19.61
N ARG A 490 29.06 12.21 19.01
CA ARG A 490 28.68 12.55 17.63
C ARG A 490 28.87 14.05 17.35
N GLY A 491 29.54 14.36 16.24
CA GLY A 491 29.84 15.73 15.80
C GLY A 491 30.97 16.47 16.55
N CYS A 492 31.63 15.86 17.54
CA CYS A 492 32.69 16.54 18.30
C CYS A 492 34.03 16.59 17.56
N GLY A 493 34.53 15.46 17.06
CA GLY A 493 35.79 15.35 16.29
C GLY A 493 37.10 15.64 17.06
N ASN A 494 37.04 16.23 18.25
CA ASN A 494 38.22 16.56 19.05
C ASN A 494 39.01 15.29 19.48
N PRO A 495 40.34 15.36 19.62
CA PRO A 495 41.15 14.25 20.13
C PRO A 495 40.65 13.77 21.49
N ALA A 496 40.55 12.45 21.67
CA ALA A 496 40.09 11.89 22.93
C ALA A 496 41.20 11.87 23.99
N THR A 497 40.88 12.28 25.21
CA THR A 497 41.81 12.38 26.35
C THR A 497 41.36 11.55 27.55
N ALA A 498 40.09 11.12 27.57
CA ALA A 498 39.48 10.33 28.62
C ALA A 498 38.73 9.13 28.04
N LYS A 499 38.47 8.12 28.88
CA LYS A 499 37.64 6.96 28.55
C LYS A 499 36.44 6.87 29.48
N CYS A 500 35.35 6.28 29.01
CA CYS A 500 34.21 5.97 29.88
C CYS A 500 34.65 5.09 31.05
N ALA A 501 34.37 5.51 32.29
CA ALA A 501 34.78 4.79 33.49
C ALA A 501 34.19 3.37 33.59
N ARG A 502 33.03 3.13 32.95
CA ARG A 502 32.31 1.84 32.99
C ARG A 502 32.80 0.87 31.91
N CYS A 503 32.59 1.19 30.63
CA CYS A 503 32.92 0.28 29.54
C CYS A 503 34.41 0.30 29.13
N LYS A 504 35.12 1.40 29.45
CA LYS A 504 36.50 1.69 29.03
C LYS A 504 36.71 1.67 27.50
N ASP A 505 35.64 1.68 26.74
CA ASP A 505 35.63 1.51 25.28
C ASP A 505 35.39 2.86 24.59
N ALA A 506 34.27 3.52 24.90
CA ALA A 506 34.01 4.88 24.44
C ALA A 506 35.03 5.87 25.01
N VAL A 507 35.48 6.79 24.17
CA VAL A 507 36.54 7.77 24.46
C VAL A 507 36.01 9.20 24.28
N TYR A 508 36.47 10.15 25.08
CA TYR A 508 35.96 11.52 25.08
C TYR A 508 37.08 12.54 25.21
N CYS A 509 36.91 13.71 24.61
CA CYS A 509 37.86 14.83 24.79
C CYS A 509 37.70 15.53 26.14
N SER A 510 36.57 15.34 26.83
CA SER A 510 36.27 15.96 28.13
C SER A 510 35.14 15.24 28.87
N ALA A 511 35.06 15.44 30.19
CA ALA A 511 33.93 14.98 31.00
C ALA A 511 32.60 15.62 30.58
N SER A 512 32.61 16.83 30.02
CA SER A 512 31.42 17.49 29.48
C SER A 512 30.85 16.73 28.29
N CYS A 513 31.71 16.32 27.34
CA CYS A 513 31.29 15.50 26.21
C CYS A 513 30.75 14.15 26.65
N GLN A 514 31.40 13.48 27.61
CA GLN A 514 30.89 12.23 28.19
C GLN A 514 29.51 12.41 28.83
N LYS A 515 29.30 13.46 29.63
CA LYS A 515 28.00 13.74 30.28
C LYS A 515 26.90 14.02 29.26
N SER A 516 27.21 14.78 28.21
CA SER A 516 26.27 15.08 27.13
C SER A 516 25.88 13.82 26.36
N ASP A 517 26.86 12.97 26.05
CA ASP A 517 26.69 11.75 25.26
C ASP A 517 26.03 10.61 26.05
N TRP A 518 26.08 10.67 27.39
CA TRP A 518 25.56 9.60 28.27
C TRP A 518 24.11 9.20 27.98
N LYS A 519 23.25 10.14 27.54
CA LYS A 519 21.86 9.86 27.18
C LYS A 519 21.75 8.80 26.07
N GLU A 520 22.70 8.78 25.16
CA GLU A 520 22.79 7.83 24.04
C GLU A 520 23.71 6.66 24.38
N HIS A 521 24.94 6.95 24.85
CA HIS A 521 25.96 5.93 25.14
C HIS A 521 25.51 4.86 26.14
N LYS A 522 24.67 5.21 27.12
CA LYS A 522 24.17 4.24 28.12
C LYS A 522 23.49 3.02 27.49
N ALA A 523 22.92 3.17 26.28
CA ALA A 523 22.26 2.11 25.53
C ALA A 523 23.22 0.98 25.13
N VAL A 524 24.51 1.28 24.90
CA VAL A 524 25.54 0.29 24.53
C VAL A 524 26.57 0.05 25.63
N CYS A 525 26.66 0.93 26.63
CA CYS A 525 27.70 0.88 27.66
C CYS A 525 27.75 -0.44 28.44
N HIS A 526 26.60 -1.09 28.65
CA HIS A 526 26.53 -2.36 29.39
C HIS A 526 26.81 -3.58 28.51
N TRP A 527 26.73 -3.43 27.19
CA TRP A 527 27.06 -4.47 26.20
C TRP A 527 28.54 -4.52 25.83
N ALA A 528 29.36 -3.62 26.38
CA ALA A 528 30.76 -3.44 25.98
C ALA A 528 31.65 -4.69 26.08
N ASN A 529 31.36 -5.62 26.99
CA ASN A 529 32.10 -6.87 27.06
C ASN A 529 31.73 -7.80 25.90
N GLN A 530 30.43 -7.96 25.65
CA GLN A 530 29.91 -8.77 24.55
C GLN A 530 30.34 -8.22 23.20
N THR A 531 30.25 -6.90 23.01
CA THR A 531 30.67 -6.28 21.74
C THR A 531 32.17 -6.41 21.50
N LYS A 532 33.01 -6.34 22.55
CA LYS A 532 34.46 -6.57 22.41
C LYS A 532 34.80 -7.97 21.97
N GLU A 533 34.17 -8.99 22.56
CA GLU A 533 34.38 -10.39 22.19
C GLU A 533 34.03 -10.62 20.72
N VAL A 534 32.89 -10.08 20.26
CA VAL A 534 32.46 -10.24 18.87
C VAL A 534 33.32 -9.41 17.90
N LEU A 535 33.74 -8.20 18.26
CA LEU A 535 34.67 -7.42 17.42
C LEU A 535 36.06 -8.07 17.36
N LEU A 536 36.53 -8.69 18.45
CA LEU A 536 37.77 -9.44 18.50
C LEU A 536 37.69 -10.69 17.62
N SER A 537 36.62 -11.48 17.74
CA SER A 537 36.43 -12.66 16.89
C SER A 537 36.39 -12.30 15.41
N ARG A 538 35.75 -11.18 15.05
CA ARG A 538 35.71 -10.68 13.65
C ARG A 538 37.06 -10.14 13.16
N LYS A 539 37.84 -9.47 14.01
CA LYS A 539 39.21 -9.05 13.65
C LYS A 539 40.11 -10.27 13.41
N LEU A 540 39.93 -11.33 14.20
CA LEU A 540 40.63 -12.60 14.02
C LEU A 540 40.14 -13.34 12.77
N SER A 541 38.84 -13.27 12.44
CA SER A 541 38.26 -13.86 11.24
C SER A 541 38.81 -13.21 9.96
N LYS A 542 38.94 -11.88 9.92
CA LYS A 542 39.63 -11.14 8.83
C LYS A 542 41.12 -11.46 8.69
N LEU A 543 41.75 -12.06 9.71
CA LEU A 543 43.17 -12.46 9.68
C LEU A 543 43.39 -13.93 9.27
N GLY A 544 42.32 -14.70 8.93
CA GLY A 544 42.49 -16.07 8.41
C GLY A 544 41.34 -17.06 8.59
N ALA A 545 40.12 -16.64 8.95
CA ALA A 545 38.98 -17.56 9.06
C ALA A 545 37.67 -16.87 8.67
N ASP A 546 37.03 -17.39 7.63
CA ASP A 546 35.61 -17.29 7.33
C ASP A 546 34.96 -15.89 7.19
N TYR A 547 35.21 -15.25 6.04
CA TYR A 547 34.38 -14.19 5.46
C TYR A 547 33.23 -14.76 4.60
N SER A 548 33.04 -16.08 4.61
CA SER A 548 32.14 -16.74 3.65
C SER A 548 30.68 -16.54 4.00
N GLU A 549 30.28 -16.38 5.28
CA GLU A 549 28.87 -16.16 5.64
C GLU A 549 28.34 -14.78 5.25
N LEU A 550 29.13 -13.71 5.40
CA LEU A 550 28.76 -12.37 4.92
C LEU A 550 28.74 -12.31 3.39
N LYS A 551 29.69 -12.99 2.73
CA LYS A 551 29.69 -13.13 1.27
C LYS A 551 28.54 -14.03 0.79
N ALA A 552 28.18 -15.05 1.56
CA ALA A 552 27.06 -15.94 1.32
C ALA A 552 25.73 -15.18 1.46
N LEU A 553 25.59 -14.32 2.47
CA LEU A 553 24.49 -13.35 2.61
C LEU A 553 24.41 -12.42 1.40
N ARG A 554 25.54 -11.85 0.96
CA ARG A 554 25.59 -11.03 -0.27
C ARG A 554 25.14 -11.82 -1.51
N SER A 555 25.39 -13.13 -1.56
CA SER A 555 24.95 -14.00 -2.67
C SER A 555 23.58 -14.67 -2.48
N SER A 556 23.04 -14.71 -1.25
CA SER A 556 21.78 -15.38 -0.91
C SER A 556 20.60 -14.43 -0.90
N VAL A 557 20.85 -13.12 -0.85
CA VAL A 557 19.89 -12.12 -1.31
C VAL A 557 19.91 -12.19 -2.84
N LYS A 558 19.22 -13.19 -3.40
CA LYS A 558 18.80 -13.13 -4.80
C LYS A 558 17.77 -11.98 -4.91
N PRO A 559 17.72 -11.28 -6.06
CA PRO A 559 16.67 -10.30 -6.34
C PRO A 559 15.28 -10.86 -6.07
#